data_AF-A0A1D6IZK6-F1
#
_entry.id   AF-A0A1D6IZK6-F1
#
_cell.length_a   1.000
_cell.length_b   1.000
_cell.length_c   1.000
_cell.angle_alpha   90.00
_cell.angle_beta   90.00
_cell.angle_gamma   90.00
#
_symmetry.space_group_name_H-M   'P 1'
#
loop_
_entity.id
_entity.type
_entity.pdbx_description
1 polymer ?
#
loop_
_entity_poly.entity_id
_entity_poly.type
_entity_poly.pdbx_seq_one_letter_code
_entity_poly.pdbx_strand_id
1 'polypeptide(L)'
;MLKVPGYANPVQFGVLISFAYPLEEGLGEIVVATTRIETMLGDTAIAVHPEDERYKHLHGRYAVHPFNGRKLKIICDAELVDPTFGTGAVKITPAHDPNDFEVGKRHNLEFINIFTDDGKINSNGGAQFDGMPRFTARVAVIEALKEKGLYKDTKKNEMSLGVCSRTNDVVEPMIKPQWFVNCSTMAKAGLDAVRSKKIEIIPQQYEQDWYRWLENIRDWCVSRQLWWGHRIPAWYVTLEDDLDKNLGSNNDRWIVARNESDAKLEAQKKYVGMKLRLDQDPDVLDTWFSSGLFPLTVLGWPSDTTDLRAFYPTSVLETGLDILFFWVARMVMMGMQLGGDVPFQKVYLHPMIRDAHGRKMSKSLGNVVDPLEVINGMSLDGLLKRLEEGNLDPNELNIARDGKTKDFPDGIAECGTDALRFALISYTSQVLMAPS
;
A
#
# COMPACT_ATOMS: atom_id res chain seq x y z
N MET A 1 -7.97 21.66 4.33
CA MET A 1 -6.51 21.85 4.24
C MET A 1 -5.86 20.82 5.15
N LEU A 2 -4.84 20.10 4.69
CA LEU A 2 -4.11 19.11 5.48
C LEU A 2 -2.61 19.42 5.44
N LYS A 3 -1.92 19.21 6.56
CA LYS A 3 -0.45 19.27 6.61
C LYS A 3 0.09 17.99 5.96
N VAL A 4 0.98 18.15 4.99
CA VAL A 4 1.61 17.04 4.28
C VAL A 4 3.12 17.09 4.54
N PRO A 5 3.76 15.97 4.94
CA PRO A 5 5.21 15.91 5.07
C PRO A 5 5.94 16.42 3.82
N GLY A 6 6.99 17.21 4.02
CA GLY A 6 7.78 17.78 2.92
C GLY A 6 7.20 19.05 2.29
N TYR A 7 6.02 19.51 2.70
CA TYR A 7 5.40 20.74 2.20
C TYR A 7 5.32 21.82 3.28
N ALA A 8 5.78 23.04 2.95
CA ALA A 8 5.75 24.18 3.87
C ALA A 8 4.31 24.67 4.14
N ASN A 9 3.46 24.64 3.11
CA ASN A 9 2.08 25.09 3.18
C ASN A 9 1.11 23.90 3.23
N PRO A 10 0.00 24.00 3.99
CA PRO A 10 -1.05 22.99 3.95
C PRO A 10 -1.60 22.81 2.53
N VAL A 11 -1.95 21.57 2.19
CA VAL A 11 -2.46 21.20 0.87
C VAL A 11 -3.99 21.05 0.92
N GLN A 12 -4.69 21.50 -0.13
CA GLN A 12 -6.13 21.33 -0.24
C GLN A 12 -6.48 19.93 -0.75
N PHE A 13 -7.36 19.26 -0.03
CA PHE A 13 -8.00 18.00 -0.39
C PHE A 13 -9.50 18.12 -0.10
N GLY A 14 -10.28 17.15 -0.57
CA GLY A 14 -11.73 17.15 -0.38
C GLY A 14 -12.45 18.16 -1.27
N VAL A 15 -11.92 18.36 -2.48
CA VAL A 15 -12.51 19.22 -3.50
C VAL A 15 -12.59 18.49 -4.83
N LEU A 16 -13.62 18.80 -5.60
CA LEU A 16 -13.81 18.34 -6.96
C LEU A 16 -13.69 19.55 -7.89
N ILE A 17 -12.67 19.52 -8.74
CA ILE A 17 -12.34 20.61 -9.65
C ILE A 17 -12.90 20.26 -11.03
N SER A 18 -13.70 21.17 -11.59
CA SER A 18 -14.22 21.09 -12.95
C SER A 18 -13.38 21.95 -13.89
N PHE A 19 -12.91 21.36 -14.97
CA PHE A 19 -12.12 22.03 -16.00
C PHE A 19 -12.42 21.45 -17.38
N ALA A 20 -12.08 22.19 -18.43
CA ALA A 20 -12.43 21.83 -19.80
C ALA A 20 -11.22 21.43 -20.65
N TYR A 21 -11.44 20.46 -21.53
CA TYR A 21 -10.57 20.14 -22.65
C TYR A 21 -11.15 20.71 -23.95
N PRO A 22 -10.37 21.48 -24.74
CA PRO A 22 -10.78 21.86 -26.09
C PRO A 22 -11.00 20.62 -26.97
N LEU A 23 -12.09 20.60 -27.74
CA LEU A 23 -12.37 19.54 -28.72
C LEU A 23 -11.69 19.86 -30.06
N GLU A 24 -11.32 18.81 -30.80
CA GLU A 24 -10.86 18.99 -32.18
C GLU A 24 -11.97 19.57 -33.08
N GLU A 25 -11.58 20.07 -34.26
CA GLU A 25 -12.50 20.51 -35.32
C GLU A 25 -13.44 21.67 -34.90
N GLY A 26 -13.10 22.43 -33.85
CA GLY A 26 -13.92 23.55 -33.38
C GLY A 26 -15.23 23.12 -32.72
N LEU A 27 -15.33 21.87 -32.26
CA LEU A 27 -16.53 21.31 -31.62
C LEU A 27 -16.79 21.84 -30.19
N GLY A 28 -16.06 22.88 -29.77
CA GLY A 28 -16.18 23.49 -28.45
C GLY A 28 -15.24 22.85 -27.44
N GLU A 29 -15.77 22.48 -26.28
CA GLU A 29 -15.01 21.94 -25.16
C GLU A 29 -15.81 20.85 -24.43
N ILE A 30 -15.12 19.91 -23.79
CA ILE A 30 -15.71 18.93 -22.87
C ILE A 30 -15.23 19.19 -21.45
N VAL A 31 -16.17 19.35 -20.52
CA VAL A 31 -15.87 19.60 -19.10
C VAL A 31 -15.79 18.28 -18.35
N VAL A 32 -14.68 18.06 -17.66
CA VAL A 32 -14.44 16.91 -16.78
C VAL A 32 -14.32 17.37 -15.33
N ALA A 33 -14.48 16.43 -14.40
CA ALA A 33 -14.30 16.69 -12.97
C ALA A 33 -13.23 15.77 -12.35
N THR A 34 -12.37 16.30 -11.47
CA THR A 34 -11.31 15.52 -10.80
C THR A 34 -10.97 16.06 -9.41
N THR A 35 -10.54 15.18 -8.51
CA THR A 35 -9.96 15.55 -7.20
C THR A 35 -8.44 15.74 -7.27
N ARG A 36 -7.80 15.32 -8.38
CA ARG A 36 -6.34 15.30 -8.58
C ARG A 36 -5.99 15.95 -9.91
N ILE A 37 -6.13 17.26 -9.99
CA ILE A 37 -5.96 17.98 -11.26
C ILE A 37 -4.54 17.93 -11.81
N GLU A 38 -3.51 17.82 -10.96
CA GLU A 38 -2.12 17.63 -11.38
C GLU A 38 -1.91 16.36 -12.23
N THR A 39 -2.73 15.32 -12.02
CA THR A 39 -2.64 14.08 -12.81
C THR A 39 -3.12 14.26 -14.24
N MET A 40 -3.82 15.36 -14.55
CA MET A 40 -4.26 15.65 -15.91
C MET A 40 -3.11 15.63 -16.92
N LEU A 41 -1.91 15.98 -16.46
CA LEU A 41 -0.70 16.03 -17.28
C LEU A 41 -0.32 14.66 -17.85
N GLY A 42 -0.84 13.57 -17.29
CA GLY A 42 -0.67 12.19 -17.75
C GLY A 42 -1.89 11.63 -18.47
N ASP A 43 -2.91 12.44 -18.76
CA ASP A 43 -4.15 11.95 -19.37
C ASP A 43 -3.89 11.37 -20.77
N THR A 44 -4.63 10.28 -21.05
CA THR A 44 -4.59 9.59 -22.35
C THR A 44 -5.98 9.40 -22.98
N ALA A 45 -7.07 9.60 -22.21
CA ALA A 45 -8.43 9.59 -22.72
C ALA A 45 -9.38 10.41 -21.83
N ILE A 46 -10.61 10.58 -22.31
CA ILE A 46 -11.76 11.05 -21.52
C ILE A 46 -12.85 9.98 -21.64
N ALA A 47 -13.35 9.47 -20.51
CA ALA A 47 -14.43 8.51 -20.50
C ALA A 47 -15.78 9.19 -20.27
N VAL A 48 -16.79 8.76 -21.02
CA VAL A 48 -18.20 9.10 -20.84
C VAL A 48 -19.04 7.84 -20.75
N HIS A 49 -20.22 7.92 -20.14
CA HIS A 49 -21.15 6.79 -20.15
C HIS A 49 -21.81 6.66 -21.54
N PRO A 50 -21.90 5.45 -22.14
CA PRO A 50 -22.44 5.27 -23.50
C PRO A 50 -23.88 5.75 -23.68
N GLU A 51 -24.68 5.71 -22.62
CA GLU A 51 -26.07 6.17 -22.64
C GLU A 51 -26.26 7.63 -22.18
N ASP A 52 -25.19 8.38 -21.95
CA ASP A 52 -25.31 9.79 -21.60
C ASP A 52 -25.59 10.66 -22.83
N GLU A 53 -26.85 11.05 -23.01
CA GLU A 53 -27.32 11.90 -24.12
C GLU A 53 -26.52 13.19 -24.30
N ARG A 54 -25.93 13.73 -23.22
CA ARG A 54 -25.10 14.95 -23.27
C ARG A 54 -23.84 14.75 -24.10
N TYR A 55 -23.31 13.53 -24.18
CA TYR A 55 -22.02 13.22 -24.79
C TYR A 55 -22.09 12.27 -25.99
N LYS A 56 -23.28 11.78 -26.38
CA LYS A 56 -23.44 10.87 -27.54
C LYS A 56 -22.81 11.40 -28.83
N HIS A 57 -22.87 12.70 -29.07
CA HIS A 57 -22.29 13.35 -30.23
C HIS A 57 -20.74 13.40 -30.21
N LEU A 58 -20.10 13.10 -29.08
CA LEU A 58 -18.65 13.11 -28.87
C LEU A 58 -18.01 11.72 -28.87
N HIS A 59 -18.79 10.64 -28.99
CA HIS A 59 -18.25 9.28 -28.95
C HIS A 59 -17.20 9.05 -30.04
N GLY A 60 -16.00 8.62 -29.62
CA GLY A 60 -14.87 8.36 -30.53
C GLY A 60 -14.20 9.61 -31.09
N ARG A 61 -14.67 10.82 -30.72
CA ARG A 61 -14.01 12.09 -31.06
C ARG A 61 -12.79 12.31 -30.17
N TYR A 62 -12.06 13.38 -30.44
CA TYR A 62 -10.83 13.72 -29.73
C TYR A 62 -10.92 15.10 -29.10
N ALA A 63 -10.35 15.20 -27.91
CA ALA A 63 -9.99 16.45 -27.28
C ALA A 63 -8.48 16.67 -27.36
N VAL A 64 -8.02 17.91 -27.19
CA VAL A 64 -6.60 18.28 -27.22
C VAL A 64 -6.15 18.67 -25.83
N HIS A 65 -5.11 18.02 -25.33
CA HIS A 65 -4.56 18.35 -24.02
C HIS A 65 -3.89 19.74 -24.04
N PRO A 66 -4.29 20.68 -23.16
CA PRO A 66 -4.00 22.12 -23.31
C PRO A 66 -2.54 22.54 -23.06
N PHE A 67 -1.73 21.64 -22.50
CA PHE A 67 -0.33 21.91 -22.15
C PHE A 67 0.70 21.15 -22.98
N ASN A 68 0.34 20.00 -23.56
CA ASN A 68 1.27 19.14 -24.29
C ASN A 68 0.77 18.72 -25.69
N GLY A 69 -0.46 19.11 -26.06
CA GLY A 69 -1.02 18.87 -27.38
C GLY A 69 -1.41 17.42 -27.67
N ARG A 70 -1.31 16.48 -26.70
CA ARG A 70 -1.73 15.09 -26.92
C ARG A 70 -3.22 15.02 -27.27
N LYS A 71 -3.56 14.16 -28.21
CA LYS A 71 -4.95 13.86 -28.56
C LYS A 71 -5.53 12.87 -27.54
N LEU A 72 -6.62 13.26 -26.90
CA LEU A 72 -7.33 12.47 -25.91
C LEU A 72 -8.60 11.91 -26.54
N LYS A 73 -8.66 10.60 -26.75
CA LYS A 73 -9.87 9.98 -27.32
C LYS A 73 -11.00 10.00 -26.30
N ILE A 74 -12.21 10.32 -26.75
CA ILE A 74 -13.43 10.22 -25.95
C ILE A 74 -13.98 8.80 -26.09
N ILE A 75 -13.82 8.02 -25.03
CA ILE A 75 -14.18 6.60 -24.95
C ILE A 75 -15.48 6.41 -24.17
N CYS A 76 -16.16 5.29 -24.41
CA CYS A 76 -17.40 4.95 -23.70
C CYS A 76 -17.12 3.84 -22.70
N ASP A 77 -17.26 4.11 -21.40
CA ASP A 77 -17.01 3.13 -20.33
C ASP A 77 -18.14 3.20 -19.29
N ALA A 78 -19.07 2.23 -19.36
CA ALA A 78 -20.21 2.15 -18.45
C ALA A 78 -19.87 1.61 -17.06
N GLU A 79 -18.69 1.01 -16.90
CA GLU A 79 -18.25 0.44 -15.62
C GLU A 79 -17.66 1.52 -14.70
N LEU A 80 -16.89 2.44 -15.27
CA LEU A 80 -16.28 3.56 -14.54
C LEU A 80 -17.24 4.74 -14.37
N VAL A 81 -17.94 5.14 -15.44
CA VAL A 81 -18.57 6.45 -15.50
C VAL A 81 -19.98 6.42 -14.94
N ASP A 82 -20.17 7.08 -13.79
CA ASP A 82 -21.50 7.45 -13.29
C ASP A 82 -21.93 8.79 -13.91
N PRO A 83 -22.96 8.83 -14.80
CA PRO A 83 -23.41 10.06 -15.43
C PRO A 83 -23.98 11.09 -14.42
N THR A 84 -24.35 10.66 -13.21
CA THR A 84 -24.89 11.54 -12.17
C THR A 84 -23.80 12.21 -11.33
N PHE A 85 -22.56 11.73 -11.40
CA PHE A 85 -21.43 12.27 -10.63
C PHE A 85 -20.64 13.31 -11.42
N GLY A 86 -20.31 14.43 -10.78
CA GLY A 86 -19.50 15.50 -11.38
C GLY A 86 -20.15 16.04 -12.66
N THR A 87 -19.45 15.94 -13.79
CA THR A 87 -19.98 16.35 -15.10
C THR A 87 -20.59 15.18 -15.88
N GLY A 88 -20.37 13.93 -15.46
CA GLY A 88 -20.63 12.75 -16.28
C GLY A 88 -19.51 12.44 -17.30
N ALA A 89 -18.40 13.18 -17.27
CA ALA A 89 -17.19 12.90 -18.05
C ALA A 89 -15.97 12.87 -17.13
N VAL A 90 -15.13 11.85 -17.30
CA VAL A 90 -14.00 11.55 -16.41
C VAL A 90 -12.70 11.61 -17.21
N LYS A 91 -11.70 12.36 -16.73
CA LYS A 91 -10.35 12.28 -17.28
C LYS A 91 -9.69 10.95 -16.91
N ILE A 92 -9.00 10.31 -17.86
CA ILE A 92 -8.38 9.01 -17.65
C ILE A 92 -6.86 9.15 -17.63
N THR A 93 -6.26 8.87 -16.46
CA THR A 93 -4.82 8.84 -16.22
C THR A 93 -4.36 7.44 -15.78
N PRO A 94 -4.21 6.46 -16.70
CA PRO A 94 -4.04 5.06 -16.34
C PRO A 94 -2.85 4.75 -15.43
N ALA A 95 -1.80 5.59 -15.48
CA ALA A 95 -0.60 5.36 -14.68
C ALA A 95 -0.71 5.82 -13.21
N HIS A 96 -1.78 6.55 -12.84
CA HIS A 96 -1.85 7.27 -11.56
C HIS A 96 -3.14 7.07 -10.76
N ASP A 97 -4.08 6.26 -11.24
CA ASP A 97 -5.28 5.88 -10.48
C ASP A 97 -5.65 4.41 -10.76
N PRO A 98 -5.97 3.59 -9.74
CA PRO A 98 -6.33 2.18 -9.95
C PRO A 98 -7.56 1.94 -10.81
N ASN A 99 -8.56 2.84 -10.79
CA ASN A 99 -9.75 2.69 -11.63
C ASN A 99 -9.43 3.09 -13.07
N ASP A 100 -8.68 4.19 -13.25
CA ASP A 100 -8.19 4.60 -14.57
C ASP A 100 -7.26 3.55 -15.18
N PHE A 101 -6.49 2.83 -14.36
CA PHE A 101 -5.62 1.73 -14.79
C PHE A 101 -6.41 0.60 -15.45
N GLU A 102 -7.53 0.19 -14.85
CA GLU A 102 -8.39 -0.85 -15.41
C GLU A 102 -9.12 -0.37 -16.67
N VAL A 103 -9.56 0.89 -16.72
CA VAL A 103 -10.08 1.52 -17.96
C VAL A 103 -9.02 1.53 -19.05
N GLY A 104 -7.78 1.89 -18.70
CA GLY A 104 -6.64 1.88 -19.60
C GLY A 104 -6.40 0.51 -20.22
N LYS A 105 -6.52 -0.56 -19.43
CA LYS A 105 -6.47 -1.94 -19.96
C LYS A 105 -7.65 -2.26 -20.88
N ARG A 106 -8.89 -1.97 -20.44
CA ARG A 106 -10.10 -2.29 -21.21
C ARG A 106 -10.13 -1.62 -22.59
N HIS A 107 -9.61 -0.39 -22.68
CA HIS A 107 -9.62 0.42 -23.91
C HIS A 107 -8.26 0.50 -24.62
N ASN A 108 -7.27 -0.28 -24.17
CA ASN A 108 -5.91 -0.30 -24.71
C ASN A 108 -5.28 1.11 -24.83
N LEU A 109 -5.36 1.87 -23.73
CA LEU A 109 -4.79 3.20 -23.62
C LEU A 109 -3.31 3.13 -23.25
N GLU A 110 -2.59 4.21 -23.57
CA GLU A 110 -1.20 4.38 -23.14
C GLU A 110 -1.12 4.67 -21.63
N PHE A 111 -0.07 4.15 -20.97
CA PHE A 111 0.20 4.34 -19.55
C PHE A 111 1.39 5.29 -19.40
N ILE A 112 1.09 6.58 -19.22
CA ILE A 112 2.10 7.64 -19.13
C ILE A 112 2.35 7.99 -17.66
N ASN A 113 3.52 7.60 -17.13
CA ASN A 113 3.94 8.03 -15.80
C ASN A 113 4.50 9.46 -15.85
N ILE A 114 3.92 10.37 -15.06
CA ILE A 114 4.30 11.78 -14.97
C ILE A 114 5.06 12.14 -13.69
N PHE A 115 5.22 11.20 -12.75
CA PHE A 115 5.93 11.45 -11.50
C PHE A 115 7.27 10.73 -11.45
N THR A 116 8.26 11.37 -10.84
CA THR A 116 9.51 10.76 -10.40
C THR A 116 9.31 10.05 -9.04
N ASP A 117 10.27 9.20 -8.65
CA ASP A 117 10.26 8.52 -7.35
C ASP A 117 10.26 9.48 -6.15
N ASP A 118 10.76 10.71 -6.32
CA ASP A 118 10.74 11.78 -5.30
C ASP A 118 9.49 12.69 -5.39
N GLY A 119 8.47 12.30 -6.17
CA GLY A 119 7.18 12.97 -6.21
C GLY A 119 7.18 14.31 -6.95
N LYS A 120 8.10 14.50 -7.89
CA LYS A 120 8.13 15.64 -8.80
C LYS A 120 7.55 15.26 -10.16
N ILE A 121 7.08 16.25 -10.90
CA ILE A 121 6.70 16.08 -12.30
C ILE A 121 7.95 15.79 -13.12
N ASN A 122 7.88 14.79 -14.00
CA ASN A 122 8.93 14.48 -14.98
C ASN A 122 8.62 15.12 -16.35
N SER A 123 9.48 14.86 -17.34
CA SER A 123 9.36 15.42 -18.69
C SER A 123 8.03 15.11 -19.40
N ASN A 124 7.34 14.01 -19.08
CA ASN A 124 6.03 13.69 -19.65
C ASN A 124 4.92 14.63 -19.20
N GLY A 125 5.10 15.31 -18.07
CA GLY A 125 4.16 16.32 -17.57
C GLY A 125 4.21 17.64 -18.33
N GLY A 126 5.19 17.82 -19.23
CA GLY A 126 5.40 19.02 -20.03
C GLY A 126 6.37 20.01 -19.39
N ALA A 127 7.12 20.71 -20.24
CA ALA A 127 8.23 21.59 -19.82
C ALA A 127 7.83 22.70 -18.84
N GLN A 128 6.56 23.11 -18.82
CA GLN A 128 6.04 24.12 -17.89
C GLN A 128 6.04 23.63 -16.43
N PHE A 129 5.87 22.32 -16.20
CA PHE A 129 5.68 21.75 -14.86
C PHE A 129 6.82 20.83 -14.43
N ASP A 130 7.74 20.49 -15.33
CA ASP A 130 8.87 19.60 -15.08
C ASP A 130 9.69 20.04 -13.85
N GLY A 131 10.01 19.07 -12.99
CA GLY A 131 10.71 19.27 -11.71
C GLY A 131 9.85 19.84 -10.56
N MET A 132 8.60 20.23 -10.79
CA MET A 132 7.74 20.74 -9.72
C MET A 132 7.26 19.61 -8.79
N PRO A 133 7.30 19.78 -7.46
CA PRO A 133 6.65 18.84 -6.54
C PRO A 133 5.15 18.73 -6.82
N ARG A 134 4.56 17.52 -6.74
CA ARG A 134 3.17 17.24 -7.17
C ARG A 134 2.11 18.21 -6.65
N PHE A 135 2.15 18.64 -5.39
CA PHE A 135 1.14 19.57 -4.85
C PHE A 135 1.43 21.04 -5.18
N THR A 136 2.68 21.38 -5.49
CA THR A 136 3.02 22.67 -6.10
C THR A 136 2.53 22.69 -7.55
N ALA A 137 2.74 21.60 -8.29
CA ALA A 137 2.23 21.43 -9.64
C ALA A 137 0.70 21.50 -9.69
N ARG A 138 -0.01 20.96 -8.69
CA ARG A 138 -1.47 21.11 -8.56
C ARG A 138 -1.92 22.57 -8.62
N VAL A 139 -1.26 23.45 -7.85
CA VAL A 139 -1.59 24.89 -7.85
C VAL A 139 -1.23 25.52 -9.19
N ALA A 140 -0.04 25.21 -9.72
CA ALA A 140 0.42 25.75 -11.00
C ALA A 140 -0.49 25.36 -12.18
N VAL A 141 -0.98 24.12 -12.21
CA VAL A 141 -1.92 23.63 -13.23
C VAL A 141 -3.25 24.36 -13.15
N ILE A 142 -3.78 24.62 -11.95
CA ILE A 142 -5.02 25.37 -11.77
C ILE A 142 -4.86 26.79 -12.32
N GLU A 143 -3.78 27.49 -11.98
CA GLU A 143 -3.53 28.85 -12.46
C GLU A 143 -3.34 28.87 -13.98
N ALA A 144 -2.58 27.92 -14.55
CA ALA A 144 -2.41 27.82 -16.00
C ALA A 144 -3.71 27.50 -16.75
N LEU A 145 -4.64 26.73 -16.14
CA LEU A 145 -5.98 26.52 -16.69
C LEU A 145 -6.85 27.77 -16.61
N LYS A 146 -6.73 28.58 -15.55
CA LYS A 146 -7.44 29.86 -15.44
C LYS A 146 -6.95 30.86 -16.49
N GLU A 147 -5.64 30.97 -16.70
CA GLU A 147 -5.04 31.81 -17.74
C GLU A 147 -5.54 31.43 -19.15
N LYS A 148 -5.79 30.15 -19.39
CA LYS A 148 -6.37 29.64 -20.64
C LYS A 148 -7.90 29.70 -20.71
N GLY A 149 -8.59 30.13 -19.65
CA GLY A 149 -10.07 30.14 -19.58
C GLY A 149 -10.72 28.76 -19.52
N LEU A 150 -9.95 27.72 -19.21
CA LEU A 150 -10.38 26.32 -19.18
C LEU A 150 -10.81 25.84 -17.79
N TYR A 151 -10.40 26.52 -16.72
CA TYR A 151 -10.90 26.27 -15.38
C TYR A 151 -12.37 26.72 -15.26
N LYS A 152 -13.24 25.88 -14.66
CA LYS A 152 -14.68 26.17 -14.53
C LYS A 152 -15.08 26.44 -13.09
N ASP A 153 -14.88 25.49 -12.19
CA ASP A 153 -15.33 25.62 -10.79
C ASP A 153 -14.59 24.64 -9.86
N THR A 154 -14.66 24.89 -8.55
CA THR A 154 -14.21 23.97 -7.50
C THR A 154 -15.29 23.84 -6.44
N LYS A 155 -15.76 22.61 -6.21
CA LYS A 155 -16.79 22.30 -5.20
C LYS A 155 -16.21 21.44 -4.09
N LYS A 156 -16.76 21.56 -2.89
CA LYS A 156 -16.44 20.64 -1.79
C LYS A 156 -16.89 19.22 -2.17
N ASN A 157 -16.03 18.24 -1.96
CA ASN A 157 -16.30 16.84 -2.26
C ASN A 157 -15.63 15.97 -1.20
N GLU A 158 -16.40 15.19 -0.45
CA GLU A 158 -15.82 14.26 0.51
C GLU A 158 -15.00 13.18 -0.21
N MET A 159 -13.86 12.82 0.37
CA MET A 159 -12.96 11.84 -0.23
C MET A 159 -12.24 11.01 0.83
N SER A 160 -11.88 9.79 0.47
CA SER A 160 -10.93 8.97 1.21
C SER A 160 -9.53 9.22 0.68
N LEU A 161 -8.57 9.47 1.58
CA LEU A 161 -7.18 9.74 1.23
C LEU A 161 -6.29 8.64 1.79
N GLY A 162 -5.55 7.95 0.91
CA GLY A 162 -4.54 6.98 1.31
C GLY A 162 -3.36 7.69 1.97
N VAL A 163 -3.04 7.30 3.20
CA VAL A 163 -1.93 7.88 3.98
C VAL A 163 -0.97 6.77 4.40
N CYS A 164 0.32 7.01 4.23
CA CYS A 164 1.36 6.10 4.69
C CYS A 164 1.31 6.01 6.23
N SER A 165 1.12 4.80 6.76
CA SER A 165 1.01 4.57 8.21
C SER A 165 2.27 4.86 9.01
N ARG A 166 3.40 5.15 8.34
CA ARG A 166 4.71 5.43 8.96
C ARG A 166 5.09 6.89 8.88
N THR A 167 4.96 7.49 7.70
CA THR A 167 5.38 8.88 7.46
C THR A 167 4.23 9.88 7.56
N ASN A 168 2.98 9.40 7.53
CA ASN A 168 1.77 10.21 7.39
C ASN A 168 1.70 11.02 6.08
N ASP A 169 2.54 10.69 5.08
CA ASP A 169 2.45 11.29 3.74
C ASP A 169 1.34 10.65 2.92
N VAL A 170 0.83 11.38 1.92
CA VAL A 170 -0.20 10.95 1.00
C VAL A 170 0.36 9.93 0.02
N VAL A 171 -0.23 8.74 -0.04
CA VAL A 171 0.19 7.66 -0.94
C VAL A 171 -0.05 8.07 -2.40
N GLU A 172 0.95 7.85 -3.24
CA GLU A 172 0.89 8.10 -4.69
C GLU A 172 0.72 6.77 -5.43
N PRO A 173 -0.40 6.56 -6.15
CA PRO A 173 -0.46 5.47 -7.11
C PRO A 173 0.43 5.79 -8.31
N MET A 174 1.35 4.89 -8.63
CA MET A 174 2.21 5.01 -9.81
C MET A 174 2.54 3.64 -10.38
N ILE A 175 2.77 3.59 -11.69
CA ILE A 175 3.27 2.38 -12.35
C ILE A 175 4.76 2.26 -12.17
N LYS A 176 5.15 1.15 -11.58
CA LYS A 176 6.55 0.77 -11.36
C LYS A 176 6.69 -0.74 -11.56
N PRO A 177 7.71 -1.22 -12.30
CA PRO A 177 8.06 -2.63 -12.30
C PRO A 177 8.36 -3.11 -10.88
N GLN A 178 7.72 -4.20 -10.46
CA GLN A 178 7.83 -4.75 -9.11
C GLN A 178 7.67 -6.28 -9.16
N TRP A 179 8.12 -6.96 -8.10
CA TRP A 179 7.93 -8.39 -7.94
C TRP A 179 6.60 -8.67 -7.26
N PHE A 180 5.78 -9.52 -7.91
CA PHE A 180 4.50 -9.95 -7.39
C PHE A 180 4.46 -11.46 -7.19
N VAL A 181 3.82 -11.90 -6.11
CA VAL A 181 3.46 -13.29 -5.90
C VAL A 181 1.98 -13.46 -6.19
N ASN A 182 1.66 -14.40 -7.09
CA ASN A 182 0.26 -14.74 -7.34
C ASN A 182 -0.33 -15.44 -6.11
N CYS A 183 -1.36 -14.83 -5.51
CA CYS A 183 -1.93 -15.36 -4.27
C CYS A 183 -3.20 -16.19 -4.48
N SER A 184 -3.70 -16.31 -5.72
CA SER A 184 -5.03 -16.86 -5.99
C SER A 184 -5.17 -18.31 -5.53
N THR A 185 -4.19 -19.16 -5.84
CA THR A 185 -4.21 -20.59 -5.47
C THR A 185 -4.00 -20.78 -3.96
N MET A 186 -3.05 -20.04 -3.38
CA MET A 186 -2.75 -20.13 -1.94
C MET A 186 -3.90 -19.62 -1.08
N ALA A 187 -4.58 -18.55 -1.51
CA ALA A 187 -5.74 -18.01 -0.81
C ALA A 187 -6.91 -19.00 -0.83
N LYS A 188 -7.16 -19.66 -1.97
CA LYS A 188 -8.15 -20.72 -2.04
C LYS A 188 -7.84 -21.85 -1.06
N ALA A 189 -6.58 -22.30 -0.99
CA ALA A 189 -6.16 -23.31 -0.03
C ALA A 189 -6.40 -22.86 1.44
N GLY A 190 -6.11 -21.59 1.76
CA GLY A 190 -6.37 -21.00 3.08
C GLY A 190 -7.87 -20.87 3.42
N LEU A 191 -8.72 -20.56 2.44
CA LEU A 191 -10.18 -20.57 2.59
C LEU A 191 -10.68 -21.99 2.91
N ASP A 192 -10.24 -22.97 2.14
CA ASP A 192 -10.66 -24.36 2.27
C ASP A 192 -10.19 -24.96 3.61
N ALA A 193 -9.00 -24.58 4.09
CA ALA A 193 -8.47 -25.02 5.39
C ALA A 193 -9.34 -24.57 6.58
N VAL A 194 -9.88 -23.34 6.55
CA VAL A 194 -10.79 -22.85 7.60
C VAL A 194 -12.19 -23.45 7.44
N ARG A 195 -12.72 -23.52 6.20
CA ARG A 195 -14.04 -24.13 5.92
C ARG A 195 -14.11 -25.60 6.34
N SER A 196 -13.03 -26.35 6.13
CA SER A 196 -12.92 -27.76 6.52
C SER A 196 -12.56 -27.97 8.00
N LYS A 197 -12.39 -26.88 8.78
CA LYS A 197 -11.96 -26.91 10.19
C LYS A 197 -10.58 -27.54 10.41
N LYS A 198 -9.75 -27.60 9.37
CA LYS A 198 -8.32 -27.91 9.50
C LYS A 198 -7.56 -26.79 10.22
N ILE A 199 -8.05 -25.56 10.08
CA ILE A 199 -7.69 -24.41 10.90
C ILE A 199 -8.95 -23.91 11.61
N GLU A 200 -8.88 -23.79 12.94
CA GLU A 200 -9.91 -23.18 13.78
C GLU A 200 -9.50 -21.74 14.11
N ILE A 201 -10.31 -20.74 13.73
CA ILE A 201 -10.10 -19.34 14.13
C ILE A 201 -10.95 -19.05 15.38
N ILE A 202 -10.31 -18.55 16.42
CA ILE A 202 -10.91 -18.26 17.72
C ILE A 202 -10.73 -16.76 18.03
N PRO A 203 -11.81 -16.02 18.26
CA PRO A 203 -13.22 -16.41 18.13
C PRO A 203 -13.69 -16.62 16.69
N GLN A 204 -14.72 -17.45 16.54
CA GLN A 204 -15.26 -17.85 15.23
C GLN A 204 -15.79 -16.69 14.38
N GLN A 205 -16.20 -15.58 15.00
CA GLN A 205 -16.70 -14.41 14.26
C GLN A 205 -15.68 -13.85 13.24
N TYR A 206 -14.38 -14.02 13.49
CA TYR A 206 -13.33 -13.57 12.57
C TYR A 206 -13.16 -14.48 11.34
N GLU A 207 -13.83 -15.62 11.27
CA GLU A 207 -13.89 -16.43 10.05
C GLU A 207 -14.54 -15.64 8.90
N GLN A 208 -15.53 -14.78 9.18
CA GLN A 208 -16.17 -13.98 8.13
C GLN A 208 -15.21 -12.94 7.55
N ASP A 209 -14.39 -12.32 8.40
CA ASP A 209 -13.34 -11.40 7.95
C ASP A 209 -12.28 -12.15 7.13
N TRP A 210 -11.92 -13.38 7.55
CA TRP A 210 -11.05 -14.28 6.79
C TRP A 210 -11.57 -14.58 5.38
N TYR A 211 -12.84 -14.96 5.26
CA TYR A 211 -13.46 -15.25 3.97
C TYR A 211 -13.49 -14.00 3.08
N ARG A 212 -14.00 -12.88 3.59
CA ARG A 212 -14.09 -11.62 2.83
C ARG A 212 -12.72 -11.18 2.30
N TRP A 213 -11.66 -11.33 3.10
CA TRP A 213 -10.33 -10.89 2.69
C TRP A 213 -9.70 -11.80 1.64
N LEU A 214 -9.74 -13.13 1.85
CA LEU A 214 -9.12 -14.08 0.93
C LEU A 214 -9.90 -14.28 -0.38
N GLU A 215 -11.22 -14.14 -0.37
CA GLU A 215 -12.04 -14.18 -1.60
C GLU A 215 -11.75 -13.00 -2.54
N ASN A 216 -11.30 -11.87 -1.99
CA ASN A 216 -11.00 -10.65 -2.73
C ASN A 216 -9.49 -10.35 -2.79
N ILE A 217 -8.64 -11.35 -2.56
CA ILE A 217 -7.19 -11.16 -2.54
C ILE A 217 -6.69 -10.73 -3.93
N ARG A 218 -5.66 -9.88 -3.94
CA ARG A 218 -4.90 -9.53 -5.14
C ARG A 218 -3.48 -10.05 -5.03
N ASP A 219 -2.79 -10.11 -6.16
CA ASP A 219 -1.37 -10.47 -6.19
C ASP A 219 -0.57 -9.56 -5.26
N TRP A 220 0.30 -10.19 -4.48
CA TRP A 220 1.03 -9.51 -3.43
C TRP A 220 2.34 -8.95 -3.99
N CYS A 221 2.46 -7.62 -4.01
CA CYS A 221 3.72 -6.95 -4.28
C CYS A 221 4.70 -7.24 -3.13
N VAL A 222 5.75 -8.01 -3.41
CA VAL A 222 6.75 -8.45 -2.42
C VAL A 222 8.04 -7.64 -2.47
N SER A 223 8.30 -6.85 -3.50
CA SER A 223 9.48 -5.99 -3.58
C SER A 223 9.28 -4.65 -2.85
N ARG A 224 10.34 -4.15 -2.23
CA ARG A 224 10.37 -2.89 -1.50
C ARG A 224 11.67 -2.16 -1.83
N GLN A 225 11.57 -0.87 -2.13
CA GLN A 225 12.69 0.03 -2.34
C GLN A 225 13.23 0.54 -0.99
N LEU A 226 13.60 -0.39 -0.10
CA LEU A 226 14.12 -0.12 1.24
C LEU A 226 15.55 -0.65 1.36
N TRP A 227 16.33 -0.07 2.28
CA TRP A 227 17.69 -0.55 2.56
C TRP A 227 17.71 -1.76 3.49
N TRP A 228 16.69 -1.87 4.37
CA TRP A 228 16.59 -2.95 5.33
C TRP A 228 15.63 -4.03 4.84
N GLY A 229 16.16 -5.23 4.63
CA GLY A 229 15.40 -6.41 4.23
C GLY A 229 16.29 -7.41 3.52
N HIS A 230 15.72 -8.56 3.14
CA HIS A 230 16.45 -9.57 2.38
C HIS A 230 16.46 -9.16 0.92
N ARG A 231 17.64 -8.97 0.31
CA ARG A 231 17.72 -8.63 -1.12
C ARG A 231 17.05 -9.70 -1.97
N ILE A 232 16.30 -9.26 -2.98
CA ILE A 232 15.62 -10.17 -3.89
C ILE A 232 16.70 -10.99 -4.63
N PRO A 233 16.57 -12.32 -4.68
CA PRO A 233 17.55 -13.18 -5.34
C PRO A 233 17.29 -13.22 -6.86
N ALA A 234 17.30 -12.06 -7.49
CA ALA A 234 17.14 -11.85 -8.92
C ALA A 234 18.29 -10.99 -9.47
N TRP A 235 18.85 -11.38 -10.61
CA TRP A 235 19.95 -10.72 -11.29
C TRP A 235 19.53 -10.30 -12.69
N TYR A 236 19.71 -9.03 -13.01
CA TYR A 236 19.46 -8.47 -14.32
C TYR A 236 20.67 -8.69 -15.22
N VAL A 237 20.44 -9.20 -16.42
CA VAL A 237 21.48 -9.37 -17.43
C VAL A 237 21.52 -8.15 -18.33
N THR A 238 22.64 -7.44 -18.32
CA THR A 238 22.95 -6.37 -19.29
C THR A 238 23.96 -6.89 -20.30
N LEU A 239 23.63 -6.89 -21.59
CA LEU A 239 24.58 -7.22 -22.65
C LEU A 239 25.41 -5.99 -23.02
N GLU A 240 26.66 -6.18 -23.45
CA GLU A 240 27.52 -5.05 -23.85
C GLU A 240 26.91 -4.19 -24.97
N ASP A 241 26.23 -4.85 -25.91
CA ASP A 241 25.62 -4.25 -27.11
C ASP A 241 24.20 -3.70 -26.86
N ASP A 242 23.66 -3.82 -25.63
CA ASP A 242 22.34 -3.26 -25.33
C ASP A 242 22.36 -1.72 -25.46
N LEU A 243 21.39 -1.18 -26.22
CA LEU A 243 21.19 0.26 -26.36
C LEU A 243 20.68 0.89 -25.07
N ASP A 244 19.78 0.19 -24.37
CA ASP A 244 19.27 0.59 -23.07
C ASP A 244 19.89 -0.30 -21.99
N LYS A 245 20.73 0.32 -21.15
CA LYS A 245 21.45 -0.33 -20.05
C LYS A 245 20.78 -0.06 -18.69
N ASN A 246 19.57 0.49 -18.68
CA ASN A 246 18.81 0.69 -17.45
C ASN A 246 18.39 -0.67 -16.87
N LEU A 247 18.54 -0.80 -15.56
CA LEU A 247 18.14 -2.00 -14.82
C LEU A 247 16.63 -2.21 -14.94
N GLY A 248 16.21 -3.42 -15.29
CA GLY A 248 14.78 -3.76 -15.37
C GLY A 248 14.06 -3.18 -16.59
N SER A 249 14.77 -2.65 -17.59
CA SER A 249 14.17 -2.16 -18.84
C SER A 249 13.47 -3.27 -19.65
N ASN A 250 13.90 -4.52 -19.48
CA ASN A 250 13.29 -5.69 -20.10
C ASN A 250 13.11 -6.84 -19.11
N ASN A 251 11.87 -7.25 -18.86
CA ASN A 251 11.54 -8.31 -17.91
C ASN A 251 12.17 -9.68 -18.26
N ASP A 252 12.47 -9.97 -19.52
CA ASP A 252 13.06 -11.25 -19.94
C ASP A 252 14.55 -11.40 -19.60
N ARG A 253 15.18 -10.31 -19.13
CA ARG A 253 16.60 -10.27 -18.73
C ARG A 253 16.84 -10.72 -17.30
N TRP A 254 15.81 -10.86 -16.47
CA TRP A 254 15.95 -11.30 -15.09
C TRP A 254 16.26 -12.80 -14.99
N ILE A 255 17.19 -13.15 -14.10
CA ILE A 255 17.55 -14.51 -13.72
C ILE A 255 17.39 -14.64 -12.21
N VAL A 256 16.54 -15.56 -11.78
CA VAL A 256 16.32 -15.87 -10.35
C VAL A 256 17.16 -17.08 -9.98
N ALA A 257 18.00 -16.96 -8.94
CA ALA A 257 18.92 -18.01 -8.51
C ALA A 257 19.21 -17.95 -7.01
N ARG A 258 19.84 -18.96 -6.40
CA ARG A 258 20.14 -18.91 -4.95
C ARG A 258 21.26 -17.95 -4.59
N ASN A 259 22.19 -17.73 -5.51
CA ASN A 259 23.36 -16.88 -5.35
C ASN A 259 23.85 -16.42 -6.73
N GLU A 260 24.82 -15.50 -6.74
CA GLU A 260 25.38 -14.93 -7.97
C GLU A 260 26.09 -15.95 -8.86
N SER A 261 26.73 -16.98 -8.28
CA SER A 261 27.42 -18.01 -9.06
C SER A 261 26.43 -18.84 -9.88
N ASP A 262 25.32 -19.23 -9.26
CA ASP A 262 24.22 -19.93 -9.94
C ASP A 262 23.57 -19.03 -11.00
N ALA A 263 23.34 -17.75 -10.70
CA ALA A 263 22.80 -16.79 -11.66
C ALA A 263 23.72 -16.64 -12.89
N LYS A 264 25.03 -16.61 -12.68
CA LYS A 264 26.03 -16.53 -13.75
C LYS A 264 26.02 -17.76 -14.65
N LEU A 265 25.88 -18.95 -14.05
CA LEU A 265 25.79 -20.19 -14.83
C LEU A 265 24.53 -20.21 -15.71
N GLU A 266 23.37 -19.80 -15.17
CA GLU A 266 22.13 -19.69 -15.95
C GLU A 266 22.22 -18.61 -17.02
N ALA A 267 22.86 -17.48 -16.73
CA ALA A 267 23.08 -16.41 -17.71
C ALA A 267 23.91 -16.89 -18.90
N GLN A 268 25.00 -17.61 -18.64
CA GLN A 268 25.88 -18.14 -19.67
C GLN A 268 25.20 -19.18 -20.56
N LYS A 269 24.25 -19.96 -20.02
CA LYS A 269 23.42 -20.88 -20.81
C LYS A 269 22.44 -20.15 -21.71
N LYS A 270 21.83 -19.06 -21.23
CA LYS A 270 20.83 -18.30 -21.97
C LYS A 270 21.44 -17.39 -23.05
N TYR A 271 22.62 -16.83 -22.78
CA TYR A 271 23.30 -15.84 -23.64
C TYR A 271 24.67 -16.35 -24.12
N VAL A 272 24.67 -17.53 -24.75
CA VAL A 272 25.89 -18.22 -25.18
C VAL A 272 26.71 -17.33 -26.12
N GLY A 273 28.00 -17.18 -25.82
CA GLY A 273 28.94 -16.41 -26.64
C GLY A 273 28.79 -14.89 -26.53
N MET A 274 27.86 -14.38 -25.72
CA MET A 274 27.65 -12.96 -25.51
C MET A 274 28.42 -12.48 -24.28
N LYS A 275 28.93 -11.24 -24.34
CA LYS A 275 29.51 -10.58 -23.17
C LYS A 275 28.39 -9.92 -22.37
N LEU A 276 28.36 -10.20 -21.08
CA LEU A 276 27.29 -9.78 -20.18
C LEU A 276 27.81 -9.31 -18.82
N ARG A 277 27.04 -8.44 -18.19
CA ARG A 277 27.15 -8.04 -16.78
C ARG A 277 25.89 -8.49 -16.04
N LEU A 278 26.06 -8.95 -14.81
CA LEU A 278 24.95 -9.24 -13.90
C LEU A 278 24.87 -8.18 -12.81
N ASP A 279 23.69 -7.64 -12.60
CA ASP A 279 23.40 -6.70 -11.52
C ASP A 279 22.26 -7.28 -10.68
N GLN A 280 22.51 -7.58 -9.41
CA GLN A 280 21.44 -8.04 -8.51
C GLN A 280 20.43 -6.92 -8.28
N ASP A 281 19.14 -7.25 -8.27
CA ASP A 281 18.05 -6.32 -7.98
C ASP A 281 18.31 -5.57 -6.65
N PRO A 282 18.32 -4.22 -6.63
CA PRO A 282 18.55 -3.45 -5.42
C PRO A 282 17.39 -3.54 -4.42
N ASP A 283 16.23 -4.02 -4.84
CA ASP A 283 15.08 -4.16 -3.96
C ASP A 283 15.28 -5.24 -2.90
N VAL A 284 14.57 -5.05 -1.78
CA VAL A 284 14.45 -6.03 -0.72
C VAL A 284 13.04 -6.61 -0.66
N LEU A 285 12.92 -7.80 -0.10
CA LEU A 285 11.64 -8.45 0.16
C LEU A 285 10.89 -7.73 1.30
N ASP A 286 9.57 -7.67 1.14
CA ASP A 286 8.62 -7.25 2.17
C ASP A 286 8.87 -8.00 3.48
N THR A 287 8.83 -7.31 4.61
CA THR A 287 9.01 -7.93 5.93
C THR A 287 8.00 -9.07 6.14
N TRP A 288 6.77 -8.91 5.62
CA TRP A 288 5.76 -9.96 5.70
C TRP A 288 6.10 -11.23 4.90
N PHE A 289 7.01 -11.14 3.93
CA PHE A 289 7.54 -12.30 3.19
C PHE A 289 8.37 -13.21 4.09
N SER A 290 9.32 -12.64 4.83
CA SER A 290 10.11 -13.43 5.78
C SER A 290 9.28 -13.85 6.99
N SER A 291 8.41 -12.97 7.52
CA SER A 291 7.52 -13.32 8.63
C SER A 291 6.48 -14.39 8.28
N GLY A 292 6.04 -14.44 7.02
CA GLY A 292 5.15 -15.50 6.53
C GLY A 292 5.80 -16.89 6.53
N LEU A 293 7.14 -16.96 6.49
CA LEU A 293 7.90 -18.21 6.56
C LEU A 293 8.17 -18.67 8.00
N PHE A 294 7.78 -17.89 9.01
CA PHE A 294 8.12 -18.15 10.42
C PHE A 294 7.82 -19.58 10.90
N PRO A 295 6.65 -20.20 10.60
CA PRO A 295 6.36 -21.56 11.07
C PRO A 295 7.29 -22.64 10.51
N LEU A 296 8.01 -22.34 9.43
CA LEU A 296 8.94 -23.24 8.78
C LEU A 296 10.38 -22.95 9.19
N THR A 297 10.80 -21.69 9.11
CA THR A 297 12.22 -21.31 9.26
C THR A 297 12.73 -21.51 10.69
N VAL A 298 11.88 -21.34 11.71
CA VAL A 298 12.26 -21.61 13.11
C VAL A 298 12.52 -23.10 13.37
N LEU A 299 11.99 -23.97 12.52
CA LEU A 299 12.20 -25.42 12.58
C LEU A 299 13.33 -25.87 11.63
N GLY A 300 14.06 -24.96 10.99
CA GLY A 300 15.22 -25.28 10.14
C GLY A 300 14.90 -25.58 8.67
N TRP A 301 13.67 -25.31 8.21
CA TRP A 301 13.35 -25.28 6.78
C TRP A 301 14.26 -24.27 6.05
N PRO A 302 14.78 -24.57 4.84
CA PRO A 302 14.34 -25.61 3.91
C PRO A 302 14.99 -26.99 4.10
N SER A 303 15.79 -27.20 5.15
CA SER A 303 16.36 -28.52 5.44
C SER A 303 15.31 -29.43 6.08
N ASP A 304 15.40 -30.73 5.82
CA ASP A 304 14.54 -31.74 6.45
C ASP A 304 15.07 -32.12 7.85
N THR A 305 14.73 -31.29 8.83
CA THR A 305 15.20 -31.43 10.21
C THR A 305 14.26 -32.31 11.05
N THR A 306 14.78 -32.83 12.16
CA THR A 306 13.95 -33.56 13.14
C THR A 306 12.86 -32.67 13.73
N ASP A 307 13.16 -31.41 14.03
CA ASP A 307 12.20 -30.45 14.60
C ASP A 307 11.07 -30.13 13.62
N LEU A 308 11.37 -29.97 12.32
CA LEU A 308 10.35 -29.75 11.30
C LEU A 308 9.37 -30.92 11.24
N ARG A 309 9.86 -32.16 11.24
CA ARG A 309 9.00 -33.35 11.21
C ARG A 309 8.21 -33.55 12.51
N ALA A 310 8.76 -33.14 13.65
CA ALA A 310 8.14 -33.34 14.96
C ALA A 310 7.09 -32.27 15.30
N PHE A 311 7.30 -31.02 14.88
CA PHE A 311 6.54 -29.86 15.37
C PHE A 311 5.76 -29.11 14.30
N TYR A 312 5.82 -29.52 13.03
CA TYR A 312 4.98 -28.99 11.96
C TYR A 312 3.90 -30.03 11.56
N PRO A 313 2.60 -29.70 11.59
CA PRO A 313 1.98 -28.41 11.95
C PRO A 313 2.03 -28.11 13.46
N THR A 314 2.04 -26.83 13.84
CA THR A 314 1.95 -26.42 15.26
C THR A 314 0.51 -26.46 15.79
N SER A 315 0.32 -26.50 17.11
CA SER A 315 -1.02 -26.62 17.68
C SER A 315 -1.82 -25.30 17.72
N VAL A 316 -1.19 -24.21 18.17
CA VAL A 316 -1.86 -22.91 18.38
C VAL A 316 -0.93 -21.78 17.98
N LEU A 317 -1.44 -20.85 17.17
CA LEU A 317 -0.88 -19.52 16.98
C LEU A 317 -1.71 -18.50 17.78
N GLU A 318 -1.08 -17.82 18.73
CA GLU A 318 -1.68 -16.68 19.43
C GLU A 318 -1.19 -15.36 18.83
N THR A 319 -2.11 -14.45 18.52
CA THR A 319 -1.76 -13.10 18.05
C THR A 319 -2.91 -12.10 18.18
N GLY A 320 -2.63 -10.82 17.95
CA GLY A 320 -3.65 -9.77 17.88
C GLY A 320 -4.42 -9.80 16.57
N LEU A 321 -5.69 -9.38 16.60
CA LEU A 321 -6.54 -9.32 15.41
C LEU A 321 -6.00 -8.40 14.29
N ASP A 322 -5.14 -7.45 14.61
CA ASP A 322 -4.65 -6.43 13.68
C ASP A 322 -3.67 -6.97 12.63
N ILE A 323 -3.12 -8.17 12.83
CA ILE A 323 -2.20 -8.83 11.89
C ILE A 323 -2.72 -10.15 11.32
N LEU A 324 -4.04 -10.40 11.43
CA LEU A 324 -4.71 -11.56 10.81
C LEU A 324 -4.37 -11.69 9.31
N PHE A 325 -4.40 -10.58 8.56
CA PHE A 325 -4.18 -10.62 7.11
C PHE A 325 -2.73 -10.42 6.70
N PHE A 326 -1.98 -9.62 7.46
CA PHE A 326 -0.59 -9.31 7.15
C PHE A 326 0.36 -10.44 7.56
N TRP A 327 0.01 -11.19 8.61
CA TRP A 327 0.85 -12.27 9.12
C TRP A 327 0.19 -13.64 9.05
N VAL A 328 -0.95 -13.85 9.71
CA VAL A 328 -1.58 -15.18 9.82
C VAL A 328 -1.93 -15.73 8.43
N ALA A 329 -2.60 -14.94 7.60
CA ALA A 329 -2.92 -15.33 6.23
C ALA A 329 -1.67 -15.63 5.39
N ARG A 330 -0.58 -14.85 5.56
CA ARG A 330 0.69 -15.10 4.87
C ARG A 330 1.33 -16.40 5.30
N MET A 331 1.33 -16.70 6.61
CA MET A 331 1.80 -17.98 7.14
C MET A 331 0.99 -19.15 6.64
N VAL A 332 -0.34 -19.04 6.56
CA VAL A 332 -1.19 -20.10 6.01
C VAL A 332 -0.88 -20.33 4.54
N MET A 333 -0.86 -19.27 3.73
CA MET A 333 -0.56 -19.36 2.30
C MET A 333 0.81 -19.98 2.03
N MET A 334 1.87 -19.44 2.63
CA MET A 334 3.24 -19.90 2.39
C MET A 334 3.52 -21.26 3.06
N GLY A 335 3.00 -21.49 4.27
CA GLY A 335 3.10 -22.75 4.99
C GLY A 335 2.51 -23.90 4.18
N MET A 336 1.28 -23.75 3.69
CA MET A 336 0.65 -24.79 2.86
C MET A 336 1.36 -24.99 1.52
N GLN A 337 1.81 -23.91 0.89
CA GLN A 337 2.47 -23.98 -0.42
C GLN A 337 3.87 -24.62 -0.36
N LEU A 338 4.62 -24.40 0.73
CA LEU A 338 6.03 -24.81 0.85
C LEU A 338 6.25 -25.97 1.82
N GLY A 339 5.47 -26.03 2.90
CA GLY A 339 5.52 -27.08 3.94
C GLY A 339 4.54 -28.22 3.70
N GLY A 340 3.55 -28.05 2.81
CA GLY A 340 2.61 -29.10 2.41
C GLY A 340 1.45 -29.35 3.39
N ASP A 341 1.42 -28.67 4.52
CA ASP A 341 0.34 -28.74 5.51
C ASP A 341 -0.04 -27.34 6.04
N VAL A 342 -1.06 -27.22 6.89
CA VAL A 342 -1.38 -25.97 7.58
C VAL A 342 -0.24 -25.63 8.55
N PRO A 343 0.12 -24.35 8.74
CA PRO A 343 1.18 -24.00 9.69
C PRO A 343 0.79 -24.21 11.16
N PHE A 344 -0.51 -24.13 11.46
CA PHE A 344 -1.09 -24.27 12.79
C PHE A 344 -2.52 -24.79 12.69
N GLN A 345 -2.97 -25.53 13.71
CA GLN A 345 -4.35 -26.04 13.78
C GLN A 345 -5.34 -25.02 14.35
N LYS A 346 -4.89 -24.13 15.23
CA LYS A 346 -5.73 -23.10 15.85
C LYS A 346 -5.09 -21.72 15.77
N VAL A 347 -5.90 -20.71 15.52
CA VAL A 347 -5.53 -19.28 15.57
C VAL A 347 -6.32 -18.62 16.68
N TYR A 348 -5.66 -18.25 17.77
CA TYR A 348 -6.26 -17.48 18.84
C TYR A 348 -5.97 -15.99 18.64
N LEU A 349 -7.02 -15.22 18.32
CA LEU A 349 -6.97 -13.79 18.07
C LEU A 349 -7.37 -13.02 19.31
N HIS A 350 -6.41 -12.54 20.10
CA HIS A 350 -6.71 -11.76 21.30
C HIS A 350 -7.06 -10.29 20.95
N PRO A 351 -7.83 -9.59 21.80
CA PRO A 351 -8.11 -8.17 21.64
C PRO A 351 -6.86 -7.30 21.78
N MET A 352 -6.94 -6.06 21.28
CA MET A 352 -5.87 -5.07 21.42
C MET A 352 -6.03 -4.29 22.73
N ILE A 353 -4.94 -4.16 23.49
CA ILE A 353 -4.90 -3.29 24.67
C ILE A 353 -4.91 -1.82 24.21
N ARG A 354 -5.74 -1.01 24.88
CA ARG A 354 -5.93 0.42 24.60
C ARG A 354 -5.45 1.27 25.78
N ASP A 355 -5.17 2.54 25.52
CA ASP A 355 -4.94 3.51 26.60
C ASP A 355 -6.24 3.81 27.36
N ALA A 356 -6.13 4.58 28.45
CA ALA A 356 -7.26 4.96 29.31
C ALA A 356 -8.39 5.71 28.58
N HIS A 357 -8.11 6.24 27.39
CA HIS A 357 -9.05 7.01 26.56
C HIS A 357 -9.58 6.19 25.38
N GLY A 358 -9.27 4.89 25.32
CA GLY A 358 -9.74 3.97 24.29
C GLY A 358 -8.96 4.04 22.97
N ARG A 359 -7.81 4.75 22.91
CA ARG A 359 -6.95 4.79 21.72
C ARG A 359 -6.02 3.58 21.69
N LYS A 360 -5.63 3.15 20.49
CA LYS A 360 -4.59 2.11 20.34
C LYS A 360 -3.29 2.61 20.97
N MET A 361 -2.65 1.80 21.82
CA MET A 361 -1.32 2.11 22.31
C MET A 361 -0.30 1.98 21.18
N SER A 362 0.51 3.02 20.95
CA SER A 362 1.54 3.03 19.92
C SER A 362 2.68 3.98 20.28
N LYS A 363 3.91 3.60 19.89
CA LYS A 363 5.09 4.41 20.16
C LYS A 363 5.00 5.81 19.56
N SER A 364 4.35 5.97 18.40
CA SER A 364 4.18 7.26 17.72
C SER A 364 3.27 8.25 18.44
N LEU A 365 2.38 7.77 19.33
CA LEU A 365 1.49 8.60 20.13
C LEU A 365 2.03 8.88 21.55
N GLY A 366 3.15 8.25 21.92
CA GLY A 366 3.71 8.34 23.27
C GLY A 366 2.80 7.77 24.38
N ASN A 367 1.70 7.10 24.02
CA ASN A 367 0.71 6.59 24.96
C ASN A 367 0.97 5.14 25.42
N VAL A 368 2.17 4.61 25.17
CA VAL A 368 2.57 3.27 25.61
C VAL A 368 2.87 3.29 27.10
N VAL A 369 2.46 2.23 27.80
CA VAL A 369 2.93 1.92 29.14
C VAL A 369 3.83 0.69 29.02
N ASP A 370 5.08 0.79 29.47
CA ASP A 370 5.99 -0.34 29.48
C ASP A 370 5.55 -1.32 30.59
N PRO A 371 5.38 -2.62 30.31
CA PRO A 371 5.11 -3.61 31.35
C PRO A 371 6.07 -3.52 32.54
N LEU A 372 7.33 -3.16 32.33
CA LEU A 372 8.31 -3.01 33.41
C LEU A 372 8.03 -1.82 34.33
N GLU A 373 7.38 -0.76 33.83
CA GLU A 373 6.92 0.38 34.64
C GLU A 373 5.79 -0.02 35.58
N VAL A 374 4.96 -0.99 35.17
CA VAL A 374 3.89 -1.53 36.02
C VAL A 374 4.42 -2.57 37.00
N ILE A 375 5.36 -3.40 36.56
CA ILE A 375 5.92 -4.47 37.39
C ILE A 375 6.73 -3.90 38.55
N ASN A 376 7.63 -2.94 38.27
CA ASN A 376 8.57 -2.40 39.26
C ASN A 376 8.13 -1.05 39.85
N GLY A 377 7.03 -0.48 39.34
CA GLY A 377 6.66 0.90 39.60
C GLY A 377 7.55 1.91 38.83
N MET A 378 7.03 3.12 38.66
CA MET A 378 7.76 4.22 38.03
C MET A 378 7.20 5.56 38.52
N SER A 379 8.07 6.48 38.95
CA SER A 379 7.64 7.84 39.30
C SER A 379 7.17 8.59 38.05
N LEU A 380 6.34 9.62 38.24
CA LEU A 380 5.93 10.51 37.14
C LEU A 380 7.14 11.10 36.41
N ASP A 381 8.14 11.59 37.13
CA ASP A 381 9.38 12.11 36.53
C ASP A 381 10.10 11.06 35.67
N GLY A 382 10.11 9.79 36.09
CA GLY A 382 10.67 8.69 35.33
C GLY A 382 9.91 8.42 34.02
N LEU A 383 8.57 8.47 34.07
CA LEU A 383 7.71 8.32 32.89
C LEU A 383 7.93 9.47 31.90
N LEU A 384 8.02 10.71 32.39
CA LEU A 384 8.23 11.90 31.57
C LEU A 384 9.62 11.89 30.93
N LYS A 385 10.66 11.48 31.67
CA LYS A 385 12.02 11.34 31.13
C LYS A 385 12.10 10.30 30.02
N ARG A 386 11.43 9.15 30.18
CA ARG A 386 11.38 8.12 29.12
C ARG A 386 10.71 8.61 27.84
N LEU A 387 9.70 9.48 27.94
CA LEU A 387 9.11 10.09 26.75
C LEU A 387 10.13 10.94 25.99
N GLU A 388 11.00 11.65 26.70
CA GLU A 388 12.07 12.47 26.11
C GLU A 388 13.18 11.64 25.45
N GLU A 389 13.41 10.41 25.91
CA GLU A 389 14.35 9.46 25.28
C GLU A 389 13.80 8.86 23.97
N GLY A 390 12.49 9.03 23.70
CA GLY A 390 11.83 8.53 22.50
C GLY A 390 11.97 9.43 21.27
N ASN A 391 11.79 8.85 20.08
CA ASN A 391 11.75 9.59 18.81
C ASN A 391 10.34 10.11 18.50
N LEU A 392 9.74 10.87 19.42
CA LEU A 392 8.42 11.48 19.23
C LEU A 392 8.52 12.80 18.46
N ASP A 393 7.49 13.14 17.68
CA ASP A 393 7.33 14.50 17.15
C ASP A 393 7.21 15.47 18.34
N PRO A 394 7.82 16.67 18.30
CA PRO A 394 7.78 17.61 19.41
C PRO A 394 6.37 17.99 19.88
N ASN A 395 5.37 18.03 18.98
CA ASN A 395 3.99 18.31 19.37
C ASN A 395 3.37 17.11 20.08
N GLU A 396 3.59 15.90 19.54
CA GLU A 396 3.12 14.66 20.17
C GLU A 396 3.79 14.43 21.52
N LEU A 397 5.05 14.83 21.69
CA LEU A 397 5.74 14.77 22.98
C LEU A 397 5.00 15.62 24.04
N ASN A 398 4.61 16.85 23.70
CA ASN A 398 3.87 17.71 24.63
C ASN A 398 2.51 17.10 24.99
N ILE A 399 1.77 16.60 24.00
CA ILE A 399 0.48 15.92 24.22
C ILE A 399 0.66 14.68 25.11
N ALA A 400 1.70 13.87 24.85
CA ALA A 400 1.99 12.67 25.62
C ALA A 400 2.38 13.00 27.07
N ARG A 401 3.15 14.07 27.29
CA ARG A 401 3.52 14.55 28.63
C ARG A 401 2.30 14.99 29.44
N ASP A 402 1.42 15.78 28.84
CA ASP A 402 0.18 16.23 29.49
C ASP A 402 -0.71 15.03 29.81
N GLY A 403 -0.82 14.08 28.86
CA GLY A 403 -1.54 12.82 29.04
C GLY A 403 -0.99 12.00 30.21
N LYS A 404 0.32 11.75 30.26
CA LYS A 404 0.96 10.98 31.34
C LYS A 404 0.81 11.64 32.70
N THR A 405 0.94 12.97 32.77
CA THR A 405 0.77 13.74 34.01
C THR A 405 -0.66 13.63 34.53
N LYS A 406 -1.64 13.65 33.63
CA LYS A 406 -3.05 13.50 33.98
C LYS A 406 -3.43 12.08 34.37
N ASP A 407 -2.93 11.09 33.64
CA ASP A 407 -3.30 9.69 33.81
C ASP A 407 -2.54 9.02 34.98
N PHE A 408 -1.34 9.50 35.30
CA PHE A 408 -0.46 8.95 36.34
C PHE A 408 0.14 10.06 37.23
N PRO A 409 -0.69 10.86 37.95
CA PRO A 409 -0.22 12.01 38.72
C PRO A 409 0.78 11.63 39.83
N ASP A 410 0.60 10.46 40.44
CA ASP A 410 1.49 9.92 41.48
C ASP A 410 2.54 8.93 40.92
N GLY A 411 2.63 8.81 39.59
CA GLY A 411 3.35 7.73 38.91
C GLY A 411 2.56 6.43 38.82
N ILE A 412 3.25 5.34 38.49
CA ILE A 412 2.71 3.98 38.45
C ILE A 412 3.21 3.24 39.69
N ALA A 413 2.28 2.76 40.52
CA ALA A 413 2.61 1.94 41.67
C ALA A 413 3.16 0.57 41.25
N GLU A 414 4.06 0.02 42.07
CA GLU A 414 4.57 -1.35 41.89
C GLU A 414 3.43 -2.35 42.10
N CYS A 415 3.13 -3.13 41.06
CA CYS A 415 2.07 -4.14 41.08
C CYS A 415 2.62 -5.58 41.01
N GLY A 416 3.87 -5.77 40.57
CA GLY A 416 4.45 -7.08 40.33
C GLY A 416 3.90 -7.79 39.08
N THR A 417 4.62 -8.83 38.65
CA THR A 417 4.37 -9.54 37.39
C THR A 417 3.02 -10.26 37.37
N ASP A 418 2.65 -10.94 38.46
CA ASP A 418 1.42 -11.74 38.48
C ASP A 418 0.16 -10.88 38.47
N ALA A 419 0.17 -9.75 39.18
CA ALA A 419 -0.97 -8.82 39.16
C ALA A 419 -1.20 -8.27 37.75
N LEU A 420 -0.14 -7.85 37.05
CA LEU A 420 -0.23 -7.42 35.66
C LEU A 420 -0.77 -8.53 34.76
N ARG A 421 -0.24 -9.75 34.89
CA ARG A 421 -0.67 -10.90 34.09
C ARG A 421 -2.15 -11.22 34.30
N PHE A 422 -2.62 -11.33 35.54
CA PHE A 422 -4.03 -11.62 35.83
C PHE A 422 -4.96 -10.49 35.40
N ALA A 423 -4.53 -9.23 35.56
CA ALA A 423 -5.28 -8.09 35.06
C ALA A 423 -5.43 -8.15 33.53
N LEU A 424 -4.35 -8.46 32.79
CA LEU A 424 -4.41 -8.60 31.33
C LEU A 424 -5.26 -9.79 30.88
N ILE A 425 -5.17 -10.94 31.56
CA ILE A 425 -6.02 -12.11 31.25
C ILE A 425 -7.50 -11.77 31.46
N SER A 426 -7.82 -11.10 32.58
CA SER A 426 -9.20 -10.68 32.89
C SER A 426 -9.70 -9.65 31.87
N TYR A 427 -8.89 -8.63 31.58
CA TYR A 427 -9.22 -7.55 30.66
C TYR A 427 -9.39 -8.01 29.20
N THR A 428 -8.56 -8.97 28.77
CA THR A 428 -8.60 -9.52 27.41
C THR A 428 -9.46 -10.78 27.30
N SER A 429 -10.17 -11.15 28.38
CA SER A 429 -11.07 -12.30 28.36
C SER A 429 -12.16 -12.06 27.31
N GLN A 430 -12.08 -12.85 26.24
CA GLN A 430 -13.10 -12.83 25.21
C GLN A 430 -14.27 -13.62 25.74
N VAL A 431 -15.42 -12.95 25.94
CA VAL A 431 -16.66 -13.64 26.30
C VAL A 431 -16.95 -14.61 25.16
N LEU A 432 -16.65 -15.89 25.38
CA LEU A 432 -17.16 -16.97 24.57
C LEU A 432 -18.67 -16.92 24.76
N MET A 433 -19.38 -16.26 23.84
CA MET A 433 -20.82 -16.45 23.73
C MET A 433 -20.98 -17.91 23.33
N ALA A 434 -21.27 -18.75 24.33
CA ALA A 434 -21.70 -20.11 24.08
C ALA A 434 -22.91 -20.03 23.12
N PRO A 435 -22.92 -20.82 22.03
CA PRO A 435 -24.08 -20.87 21.17
C PRO A 435 -25.28 -21.31 21.99
N SER A 436 -26.33 -20.48 21.99
CA SER A 436 -27.66 -20.80 22.51
C SER A 436 -28.32 -21.92 21.73
#